data_AF-S1PK06-F1
#
_entry.id   AF-S1PK06-F1
#
_cell.length_a   1.000
_cell.length_b   1.000
_cell.length_c   1.000
_cell.angle_alpha   90.00
_cell.angle_beta   90.00
_cell.angle_gamma   90.00
#
_symmetry.space_group_name_H-M   'P 1'
#
loop_
_entity.id
_entity.type
_entity.pdbx_description
1 polymer ?
#
loop_
_entity_poly.entity_id
_entity_poly.type
_entity_poly.pdbx_seq_one_letter_code
_entity_poly.pdbx_strand_id
1 'polypeptide(L)' 'MHRIPGEIPQHKTKNIKLMAIVHRLQQIMVNENLTPDELVGCAEMVRDNYRRFNDISRQKIEVFRPANMPKKLPHRM' A
#
# COMPACT_ATOMS: atom_id res chain seq x y z
N MET A 1 6.47 38.46 21.28
CA MET A 1 6.55 37.20 20.51
C MET A 1 5.62 37.29 19.31
N HIS A 2 6.15 37.41 18.09
CA HIS A 2 5.36 37.36 16.85
C HIS A 2 5.00 35.89 16.54
N ARG A 3 3.72 35.52 16.61
CA ARG A 3 3.24 34.24 16.09
C ARG A 3 2.89 34.44 14.62
N ILE A 4 3.57 33.71 13.73
CA ILE A 4 3.26 33.70 12.31
C ILE A 4 1.92 32.96 12.14
N PRO A 5 0.84 33.60 11.66
CA PRO A 5 -0.43 32.95 11.43
C PRO A 5 -0.32 32.10 10.16
N GLY A 6 -0.04 30.81 10.30
CA GLY A 6 -0.01 29.91 9.13
C GLY A 6 0.67 28.55 9.35
N GLU A 7 1.57 28.43 10.31
CA GLU A 7 2.17 27.12 10.62
C GLU A 7 1.24 26.31 11.51
N ILE A 8 0.35 25.52 10.89
CA ILE A 8 -0.26 24.39 11.58
C ILE A 8 0.89 23.45 11.95
N PRO A 9 1.17 23.21 13.24
CA PRO A 9 2.27 22.35 13.63
C PRO A 9 2.10 21.00 12.94
N GLN A 10 3.11 20.54 12.18
CA GLN A 10 3.02 19.30 11.40
C GLN A 10 2.60 18.09 12.26
N HIS A 11 2.97 18.13 13.55
CA HIS A 11 2.52 17.16 14.56
C HIS A 11 1.00 17.14 14.73
N LYS A 12 0.32 18.30 14.73
CA LYS A 12 -1.14 18.38 14.77
C LYS A 12 -1.76 17.81 13.48
N THR A 13 -1.17 18.08 12.32
CA THR A 13 -1.68 17.56 11.04
C THR A 13 -1.58 16.04 10.94
N LYS A 14 -0.47 15.44 11.40
CA LYS A 14 -0.30 13.98 11.49
C LYS A 14 -1.33 13.35 12.43
N ASN A 15 -1.60 13.98 13.57
CA ASN A 15 -2.60 13.53 14.53
C ASN A 15 -4.03 13.61 13.97
N ILE A 16 -4.36 14.67 13.22
CA ILE A 16 -5.66 14.82 12.56
C ILE A 16 -5.88 13.72 11.52
N LYS A 17 -4.86 13.43 10.69
CA LYS A 17 -4.94 12.36 9.69
C LYS A 17 -5.13 10.99 10.35
N LEU A 18 -4.38 10.71 11.41
CA LEU A 18 -4.51 9.46 12.15
C LEU A 18 -5.91 9.33 12.75
N MET A 19 -6.43 10.40 13.37
CA MET A 19 -7.77 10.42 13.94
C MET A 19 -8.84 10.20 12.87
N ALA A 20 -8.71 10.81 11.69
CA ALA A 20 -9.64 10.60 10.58
C ALA A 20 -9.61 9.14 10.08
N ILE A 21 -8.44 8.51 10.06
CA ILE A 21 -8.31 7.09 9.71
C ILE A 21 -8.96 6.22 10.78
N VAL A 22 -8.67 6.45 12.07
CA VAL A 22 -9.27 5.71 13.19
C VAL A 22 -10.79 5.81 13.14
N HIS A 23 -11.33 7.01 12.93
CA HIS A 23 -12.78 7.21 12.82
C HIS A 23 -13.38 6.42 11.65
N ARG A 24 -12.71 6.38 10.49
CA ARG A 24 -13.17 5.57 9.35
C ARG A 24 -13.15 4.07 9.65
N LEU A 25 -12.12 3.58 10.33
CA LEU A 25 -12.05 2.19 10.76
C LEU A 25 -13.19 1.86 11.73
N GLN A 26 -13.46 2.74 12.69
CA GLN A 26 -14.59 2.58 13.62
C GLN A 26 -15.94 2.55 12.89
N GLN A 27 -16.14 3.39 11.87
CA GLN A 27 -17.35 3.36 11.05
C GLN A 27 -17.49 2.03 10.30
N ILE A 28 -16.41 1.50 9.73
CA ILE A 28 -16.42 0.18 9.08
C ILE A 28 -16.78 -0.91 10.09
N MET A 29 -16.18 -0.89 11.29
CA MET A 29 -16.51 -1.86 12.34
C MET A 29 -17.99 -1.86 12.69
N VAL A 30 -18.58 -0.68 12.84
CA VAL A 30 -20.02 -0.54 13.15
C VAL A 30 -20.89 -1.01 11.99
N ASN A 31 -20.56 -0.61 10.76
CA ASN A 31 -21.39 -0.90 9.58
C ASN A 31 -21.38 -2.37 9.19
N GLU A 32 -20.24 -3.03 9.33
CA GLU A 32 -20.06 -4.45 8.97
C GLU A 32 -20.22 -5.38 10.19
N ASN A 33 -20.57 -4.82 11.35
CA ASN A 33 -20.69 -5.55 12.62
C ASN A 33 -19.44 -6.38 12.96
N LEU A 34 -18.26 -5.77 12.79
CA LEU A 34 -16.96 -6.40 13.04
C LEU A 34 -16.42 -6.00 14.40
N THR A 35 -15.86 -6.97 15.11
CA THR A 35 -14.98 -6.72 16.25
C THR A 35 -13.64 -6.13 15.79
N PRO A 36 -12.87 -5.48 16.69
CA PRO A 36 -11.54 -4.99 16.34
C PRO A 36 -10.63 -6.09 15.78
N ASP A 37 -10.67 -7.29 16.36
CA ASP A 37 -9.83 -8.42 15.96
C ASP A 37 -10.20 -8.94 14.57
N GLU A 38 -11.49 -9.02 14.25
CA GLU A 38 -11.97 -9.39 12.91
C GLU A 38 -11.56 -8.36 11.85
N LEU A 39 -11.66 -7.06 12.15
CA LEU A 39 -11.19 -6.02 11.24
C LEU A 39 -9.69 -6.16 10.93
N VAL A 40 -8.88 -6.46 11.95
CA VAL A 40 -7.45 -6.74 11.76
C VAL A 40 -7.27 -7.98 10.87
N GLY A 41 -7.97 -9.07 11.15
CA GLY A 41 -7.94 -10.27 10.32
C GLY A 41 -8.32 -10.01 8.86
N CYS A 42 -9.35 -9.20 8.60
CA CYS A 42 -9.72 -8.77 7.25
C CYS A 42 -8.59 -7.99 6.57
N ALA A 43 -7.94 -7.07 7.27
CA ALA A 43 -6.82 -6.30 6.73
C ALA A 43 -5.62 -7.19 6.39
N GLU A 44 -5.34 -8.21 7.21
CA GLU A 44 -4.28 -9.19 6.95
C GLU A 44 -4.57 -10.03 5.71
N MET A 45 -5.80 -10.53 5.57
CA MET A 45 -6.21 -11.26 4.37
C MET A 45 -6.05 -10.40 3.10
N VAL A 46 -6.46 -9.12 3.14
CA VAL A 46 -6.29 -8.19 2.01
C VAL A 46 -4.80 -8.00 1.67
N ARG A 47 -3.95 -7.79 2.68
CA ARG A 47 -2.49 -7.68 2.51
C ARG A 47 -1.90 -8.92 1.85
N ASP A 48 -2.28 -10.10 2.32
CA ASP A 48 -1.72 -11.37 1.84
C ASP A 48 -2.20 -11.67 0.41
N ASN A 49 -3.46 -11.36 0.10
CA ASN A 49 -3.99 -11.42 -1.28
C ASN A 49 -3.25 -10.45 -2.22
N TYR A 50 -2.97 -9.23 -1.76
CA TYR A 50 -2.22 -8.25 -2.56
C TYR A 50 -0.80 -8.73 -2.86
N ARG A 51 -0.11 -9.30 -1.87
CA ARG A 51 1.23 -9.89 -2.04
C ARG A 51 1.22 -11.04 -3.05
N ARG A 52 0.32 -12.01 -2.89
CA ARG A 52 0.18 -13.14 -3.82
C ARG A 52 -0.13 -12.66 -5.24
N PHE A 53 -1.02 -11.69 -5.39
CA PHE A 53 -1.32 -11.10 -6.69
C PHE A 53 -0.08 -10.44 -7.32
N ASN A 54 0.68 -9.68 -6.53
CA ASN A 54 1.91 -9.05 -7.00
C ASN A 54 2.96 -10.09 -7.41
N ASP A 55 3.11 -11.19 -6.66
CA ASP A 55 4.04 -12.27 -7.00
C ASP A 55 3.66 -12.95 -8.32
N ILE A 56 2.38 -13.26 -8.52
CA ILE A 56 1.85 -13.83 -9.78
C ILE A 56 2.02 -12.83 -10.95
N SER A 57 1.71 -11.55 -10.71
CA SER A 57 1.86 -10.50 -11.72
C SER A 57 3.32 -10.35 -12.16
N ARG A 58 4.27 -10.46 -11.23
CA ARG A 58 5.70 -10.37 -11.50
C ARG A 58 6.27 -11.64 -12.17
N GLN A 59 5.73 -12.83 -11.87
CA GLN A 59 6.12 -14.07 -12.57
C GLN A 59 5.81 -14.03 -14.07
N LYS A 60 4.84 -13.23 -14.52
CA LYS A 60 4.50 -13.10 -15.94
C LYS A 60 5.52 -12.33 -16.78
N ILE A 61 6.55 -11.73 -16.17
CA ILE A 61 7.60 -10.95 -16.86
C ILE A 61 8.93 -11.73 -16.96
N GLU A 62 9.00 -12.97 -16.47
CA GLU A 62 10.00 -13.91 -16.98
C GLU A 62 9.53 -14.41 -18.34
N VAL A 63 9.67 -13.52 -19.33
CA VAL A 63 9.61 -13.83 -20.75
C VAL A 63 10.41 -15.09 -20.97
N PHE A 64 9.73 -16.17 -21.36
CA PHE A 64 10.35 -17.33 -21.98
C PHE A 64 11.35 -16.79 -23.02
N ARG A 65 12.64 -16.80 -22.70
CA ARG A 65 13.69 -16.67 -23.69
C ARG A 65 13.85 -18.08 -24.26
N PRO A 66 13.29 -18.40 -25.44
CA PRO A 66 13.69 -19.61 -26.12
C PRO A 66 15.21 -19.58 -26.26
N ALA A 67 15.87 -20.69 -25.93
CA ALA A 67 17.33 -20.82 -25.89
C ALA A 67 18.03 -20.44 -27.22
N ASN A 68 17.26 -20.25 -28.30
CA ASN A 68 17.73 -20.07 -29.67
C ASN A 68 17.66 -18.62 -30.18
N MET A 69 17.44 -17.61 -29.32
CA MET A 69 17.52 -16.22 -29.79
C MET A 69 18.99 -15.82 -30.02
N PRO A 70 19.39 -15.38 -31.23
CA PRO A 70 20.75 -14.90 -31.46
C PRO A 70 21.02 -13.70 -30.55
N LYS A 71 22.07 -13.80 -29.73
CA LYS A 71 22.51 -12.70 -28.86
C LYS A 71 22.80 -11.48 -29.73
N LYS A 72 21.99 -10.42 -29.60
CA LYS A 72 22.28 -9.14 -30.23
C LYS A 72 23.60 -8.64 -29.63
N LEU A 73 24.66 -8.67 -30.43
CA LEU A 73 25.97 -8.16 -30.06
C LEU A 73 25.82 -6.67 -29.68
N PRO A 74 26.46 -6.21 -28.59
CA PRO A 74 26.44 -4.79 -28.25
C PRO A 74 27.03 -4.01 -29.43
N HIS A 75 26.25 -3.09 -30.00
CA HIS A 75 26.80 -2.11 -30.92
C HIS A 75 27.83 -1.29 -30.15
N ARG A 76 29.10 -1.49 -30.50
CA ARG A 76 30.19 -0.59 -30.11
C ARG A 76 30.17 0.58 -31.09
N MET A 77 30.05 1.76 -30.49
CA MET A 77 30.22 3.12 -31.04
C MET A 77 29.01 3.68 -31.77
#